data_AF-A0AAV6TP07-F1
#
_entry.id   AF-A0AAV6TP07-F1
#
_cell.length_a   1.000
_cell.length_b   1.000
_cell.length_c   1.000
_cell.angle_alpha   90.00
_cell.angle_beta   90.00
_cell.angle_gamma   90.00
#
_symmetry.space_group_name_H-M   'P 1'
#
loop_
_entity.id
_entity.type
_entity.pdbx_description
1 polymer ?
#
loop_
_entity_poly.entity_id
_entity_poly.type
_entity_poly.pdbx_seq_one_letter_code
_entity_poly.pdbx_strand_id
1 'polypeptide(L)'
;GAVCPPTEFQCSSGTCLDRQRVCDGKKDCSDASDEGKHCSDLCGNSTCSQKCRPTPSGPECFCNDGFKLHRDNITCLDIDECSNEGFCSQQCTNLIGSYSCSCMDGYDLINNTCRASGPEPLLVFSTVQEIRGMYLRTRRYFLIKKAVLKAAAVDVDPLESRVYWVEISNRSSVYSSKIDGNGFQEILENGLMVPEDIAVDYVARNLYFTDSGLKQILACKMDGSMCHVLHKRNVQKPRAIAVDPPEGLLYWSDWANETAGIYRSGMDGSRRITLVSKDVKWPNGIAIDHSTNRLYWADANRQTIEYITLDGKTRKVLSETKVFHPYSLAVFEDNLYWSDWHTFSLDTCDKFTTRKINVFTKENGKHIMGVHVHHPVLARKASNPCWSNSCSHMCLIAPLGGYSCVCPPGFSLSHNRRKCASK
;
A
#
# COMPACT_ATOMS: atom_id res chain seq x y z
N GLY A 1 16.40 32.50 -13.92
CA GLY A 1 17.03 31.94 -15.12
C GLY A 1 16.91 30.44 -15.03
N ALA A 2 16.40 29.80 -16.07
CA ALA A 2 16.31 28.35 -16.11
C ALA A 2 17.73 27.75 -16.21
N VAL A 3 18.05 26.80 -15.35
CA VAL A 3 19.27 25.99 -15.45
C VAL A 3 18.96 24.85 -16.41
N CYS A 4 19.86 24.58 -17.36
CA CYS A 4 19.66 23.49 -18.32
C CYS A 4 19.67 22.11 -17.64
N PRO A 5 18.99 21.10 -18.22
CA PRO A 5 19.10 19.73 -17.75
C PRO A 5 20.57 19.26 -17.67
N PRO A 6 20.94 18.33 -16.76
CA PRO A 6 22.32 17.86 -16.61
C PRO A 6 22.93 17.28 -17.90
N THR A 7 22.08 16.77 -18.80
CA THR A 7 22.42 16.19 -20.10
C THR A 7 22.77 17.24 -21.16
N GLU A 8 22.49 18.52 -20.93
CA GLU A 8 22.67 19.61 -21.87
C GLU A 8 23.74 20.60 -21.38
N PHE A 9 24.35 21.34 -22.31
CA PHE A 9 25.26 22.44 -22.04
C PHE A 9 24.48 23.76 -21.98
N GLN A 10 24.77 24.59 -20.99
CA GLN A 10 24.14 25.90 -20.84
C GLN A 10 25.02 27.00 -21.43
N CYS A 11 24.57 27.61 -22.52
CA CYS A 11 25.17 28.84 -23.06
C CYS A 11 25.13 29.95 -22.01
N SER A 12 26.09 30.88 -22.04
CA SER A 12 26.04 32.07 -21.17
C SER A 12 24.85 32.98 -21.49
N SER A 13 24.34 32.91 -22.72
CA SER A 13 23.09 33.54 -23.17
C SER A 13 21.81 32.89 -22.63
N GLY A 14 21.92 31.72 -21.97
CA GLY A 14 20.80 31.00 -21.36
C GLY A 14 20.13 29.95 -22.26
N THR A 15 20.63 29.71 -23.46
CA THR A 15 20.15 28.63 -24.35
C THR A 15 20.77 27.29 -23.94
N CYS A 16 20.02 26.19 -24.05
CA CYS A 16 20.53 24.85 -23.78
C CYS A 16 20.86 24.14 -25.10
N LEU A 17 22.04 23.52 -25.16
CA LEU A 17 22.53 22.79 -26.32
C LEU A 17 22.80 21.32 -25.98
N ASP A 18 22.61 20.44 -26.96
CA ASP A 18 23.14 19.08 -26.85
C ASP A 18 24.66 19.14 -26.67
N ARG A 19 25.20 18.37 -25.73
CA ARG A 19 26.64 18.35 -25.44
C ARG A 19 27.51 17.87 -26.60
N GLN A 20 26.94 17.33 -27.68
CA GLN A 20 27.67 17.00 -28.92
C GLN A 20 27.93 18.22 -29.80
N ARG A 21 27.20 19.32 -29.56
CA ARG A 21 27.27 20.59 -30.28
C ARG A 21 28.16 21.62 -29.58
N VAL A 22 29.03 21.16 -28.68
CA VAL A 22 29.94 22.00 -27.91
C VAL A 22 31.35 21.69 -28.39
N CYS A 23 32.14 22.72 -28.69
CA CYS A 23 33.46 22.57 -29.29
C CYS A 23 33.43 21.75 -30.61
N ASP A 24 32.38 21.89 -31.41
CA ASP A 24 32.23 21.21 -32.71
C ASP A 24 32.72 22.09 -33.89
N GLY A 25 33.20 23.29 -33.58
CA GLY A 25 33.71 24.27 -34.54
C GLY A 25 32.62 25.14 -35.17
N LYS A 26 31.37 25.04 -34.70
CA LYS A 26 30.25 25.89 -35.12
C LYS A 26 29.76 26.71 -33.93
N LYS A 27 29.31 27.93 -34.22
CA LYS A 27 28.69 28.80 -33.20
C LYS A 27 27.21 28.47 -33.10
N ASP A 28 26.87 27.57 -32.19
CA ASP A 28 25.51 27.15 -31.88
C ASP A 28 24.88 27.97 -30.75
N CYS A 29 25.69 28.54 -29.85
CA CYS A 29 25.21 29.58 -28.94
C CYS A 29 25.21 30.95 -29.65
N SER A 30 24.20 31.78 -29.37
CA SER A 30 24.10 33.16 -29.89
C SER A 30 25.26 34.07 -29.46
N ASP A 31 25.91 33.75 -28.34
CA ASP A 31 27.08 34.44 -27.79
C ASP A 31 28.39 33.69 -28.06
N ALA A 32 28.35 32.59 -28.83
CA ALA A 32 29.48 31.70 -29.09
C ALA A 32 30.12 31.10 -27.82
N SER A 33 29.38 31.00 -26.71
CA SER A 33 29.90 30.44 -25.45
C SER A 33 30.12 28.93 -25.46
N ASP A 34 29.63 28.24 -26.49
CA ASP A 34 29.90 26.84 -26.83
C ASP A 34 31.28 26.61 -27.47
N GLU A 35 31.93 27.68 -27.95
CA GLU A 35 33.23 27.64 -28.61
C GLU A 35 34.24 28.48 -27.83
N GLY A 36 35.28 27.85 -27.29
CA GLY A 36 36.24 28.48 -26.38
C GLY A 36 37.70 28.16 -26.70
N LYS A 37 38.61 28.89 -26.05
CA LYS A 37 40.06 28.74 -26.24
C LYS A 37 40.57 27.33 -25.90
N HIS A 38 39.90 26.65 -24.97
CA HIS A 38 40.26 25.30 -24.52
C HIS A 38 39.55 24.18 -25.28
N CYS A 39 38.73 24.49 -26.30
CA CYS A 39 38.11 23.47 -27.15
C CYS A 39 39.14 22.65 -27.95
N SER A 40 40.34 23.20 -28.17
CA SER A 40 41.45 22.52 -28.83
C SER A 40 42.25 21.60 -27.91
N ASP A 41 42.00 21.67 -26.59
CA ASP A 41 42.70 20.84 -25.61
C ASP A 41 42.24 19.39 -25.76
N LEU A 42 43.13 18.54 -26.26
CA LEU A 42 42.84 17.14 -26.49
C LEU A 42 42.60 16.42 -25.15
N CYS A 43 41.68 15.46 -25.15
CA CYS A 43 41.56 14.43 -24.13
C CYS A 43 42.76 13.45 -24.16
N GLY A 44 43.99 13.97 -24.12
CA GLY A 44 45.23 13.18 -24.18
C GLY A 44 45.55 12.56 -22.83
N ASN A 45 45.78 11.23 -22.81
CA ASN A 45 45.96 10.39 -21.60
C ASN A 45 44.93 10.70 -20.50
N SER A 46 43.67 10.89 -20.87
CA SER A 46 42.59 11.19 -19.95
C SER A 46 42.50 10.12 -18.87
N THR A 47 42.72 10.53 -17.61
CA THR A 47 42.44 9.73 -16.40
C THR A 47 40.95 9.37 -16.27
N CYS A 48 40.07 9.94 -17.11
CA CYS A 48 38.65 9.69 -17.14
C CYS A 48 38.34 8.19 -17.30
N SER A 49 37.50 7.69 -16.41
CA SER A 49 37.10 6.27 -16.40
C SER A 49 36.26 5.81 -17.60
N GLN A 50 35.53 6.72 -18.26
CA GLN A 50 34.63 6.37 -19.37
C GLN A 50 34.76 7.30 -20.58
N LYS A 51 34.10 8.47 -20.56
CA LYS A 51 34.11 9.44 -21.68
C LYS A 51 34.85 10.70 -21.27
N CYS A 52 35.52 11.33 -22.24
CA CYS A 52 36.12 12.65 -22.10
C CYS A 52 35.65 13.49 -23.30
N ARG A 53 35.28 14.75 -23.06
CA ARG A 53 34.99 15.72 -24.14
C ARG A 53 35.68 17.05 -23.87
N PRO A 54 36.23 17.71 -24.91
CA PRO A 54 36.69 19.07 -24.79
C PRO A 54 35.51 20.00 -24.49
N THR A 55 35.69 20.96 -23.59
CA THR A 55 34.71 22.02 -23.32
C THR A 55 35.41 23.38 -23.44
N PRO A 56 34.66 24.50 -23.55
CA PRO A 56 35.24 25.84 -23.59
C PRO A 56 36.17 26.17 -22.40
N SER A 57 36.00 25.47 -21.28
CA SER A 57 36.76 25.62 -20.03
C SER A 57 37.88 24.58 -19.84
N GLY A 58 38.03 23.60 -20.74
CA GLY A 58 38.99 22.49 -20.64
C GLY A 58 38.34 21.11 -20.82
N PRO A 59 39.14 20.03 -20.91
CA PRO A 59 38.61 18.67 -21.03
C PRO A 59 37.86 18.25 -19.75
N GLU A 60 36.61 17.81 -19.89
CA GLU A 60 35.80 17.30 -18.78
C GLU A 60 35.46 15.82 -18.99
N CYS A 61 35.41 15.06 -17.89
CA CYS A 61 35.00 13.67 -17.91
C CYS A 61 33.47 13.55 -17.84
N PHE A 62 32.93 12.62 -18.61
CA PHE A 62 31.51 12.30 -18.66
C PHE A 62 31.31 10.80 -18.51
N CYS A 63 30.12 10.43 -18.06
CA CYS A 63 29.77 9.04 -17.87
C CYS A 63 28.78 8.56 -18.92
N ASN A 64 28.75 7.25 -19.16
CA ASN A 64 27.71 6.60 -19.94
C ASN A 64 26.37 6.70 -19.20
N ASP A 65 25.27 6.48 -19.93
CA ASP A 65 23.96 6.33 -19.31
C ASP A 65 24.02 5.19 -18.27
N GLY A 66 23.36 5.39 -17.13
CA GLY A 66 23.47 4.49 -15.97
C GLY A 66 24.66 4.77 -15.05
N PHE A 67 25.47 5.81 -15.31
CA PHE A 67 26.60 6.17 -14.45
C PHE A 67 26.58 7.66 -14.08
N LYS A 68 27.07 7.98 -12.88
CA LYS A 68 27.25 9.35 -12.38
C LYS A 68 28.72 9.66 -12.11
N LEU A 69 29.12 10.89 -12.38
CA LEU A 69 30.50 11.33 -12.14
C LEU A 69 30.75 11.47 -10.62
N HIS A 70 31.83 10.87 -10.15
CA HIS A 70 32.29 10.93 -8.77
C HIS A 70 32.90 12.30 -8.46
N ARG A 71 33.12 12.59 -7.17
CA ARG A 71 33.63 13.88 -6.68
C ARG A 71 35.04 14.23 -7.15
N ASP A 72 35.77 13.23 -7.64
CA ASP A 72 37.10 13.42 -8.26
C ASP A 72 37.01 13.96 -9.69
N ASN A 73 35.80 14.16 -10.24
CA ASN A 73 35.53 14.57 -11.61
C ASN A 73 36.12 13.63 -12.68
N ILE A 74 36.42 12.38 -12.32
CA ILE A 74 37.17 11.42 -13.15
C ILE A 74 36.47 10.06 -13.20
N THR A 75 36.04 9.55 -12.05
CA THR A 75 35.51 8.20 -11.89
C THR A 75 34.00 8.19 -12.12
N CYS A 76 33.50 7.27 -12.94
CA CYS A 76 32.09 7.07 -13.19
C CYS A 76 31.60 5.92 -12.32
N LEU A 77 30.74 6.25 -11.36
CA LEU A 77 30.11 5.28 -10.49
C LEU A 77 28.77 4.87 -11.06
N ASP A 78 28.50 3.58 -10.99
CA ASP A 78 27.20 3.01 -11.32
C ASP A 78 26.08 3.71 -10.53
N ILE A 79 24.98 4.01 -11.21
CA ILE A 79 23.77 4.53 -10.58
C ILE A 79 22.99 3.33 -10.11
N ASP A 80 22.83 3.17 -8.80
CA ASP A 80 21.91 2.18 -8.28
C ASP A 80 20.47 2.66 -8.44
N GLU A 81 19.80 2.25 -9.53
CA GLU A 81 18.38 2.60 -9.76
C GLU A 81 17.46 1.98 -8.71
N CYS A 82 17.83 0.85 -8.13
CA CYS A 82 17.04 0.15 -7.12
C CYS A 82 17.08 0.82 -5.74
N SER A 83 18.04 1.73 -5.51
CA SER A 83 18.04 2.62 -4.36
C SER A 83 16.96 3.71 -4.44
N ASN A 84 16.40 3.96 -5.63
CA ASN A 84 15.35 4.94 -5.87
C ASN A 84 14.01 4.26 -6.19
N GLU A 85 12.92 4.93 -5.85
CA GLU A 85 11.58 4.41 -6.10
C GLU A 85 11.09 4.76 -7.51
N GLY A 86 10.24 3.89 -8.08
CA GLY A 86 9.56 4.16 -9.35
C GLY A 86 10.28 3.67 -10.61
N PHE A 87 11.46 3.05 -10.49
CA PHE A 87 12.13 2.41 -11.63
C PHE A 87 11.52 1.05 -12.01
N CYS A 88 11.13 0.27 -10.99
CA CYS A 88 10.40 -0.99 -11.14
C CYS A 88 9.17 -0.97 -10.23
N SER A 89 8.05 -1.56 -10.69
CA SER A 89 6.84 -1.71 -9.87
C SER A 89 7.00 -2.63 -8.66
N GLN A 90 7.85 -3.65 -8.80
CA GLN A 90 8.03 -4.72 -7.81
C GLN A 90 9.52 -5.00 -7.56
N GLN A 91 10.10 -6.05 -8.15
CA GLN A 91 11.48 -6.45 -7.87
C GLN A 91 12.45 -5.74 -8.82
N CYS A 92 13.52 -5.19 -8.25
CA CYS A 92 14.58 -4.49 -8.97
C CYS A 92 15.93 -5.14 -8.68
N THR A 93 16.70 -5.42 -9.74
CA THR A 93 18.09 -5.88 -9.64
C THR A 93 18.99 -4.84 -10.31
N ASN A 94 19.89 -4.24 -9.54
CA ASN A 94 20.86 -3.29 -10.06
C ASN A 94 21.94 -4.04 -10.87
N LEU A 95 22.24 -3.55 -12.07
CA LEU A 95 23.28 -4.07 -12.95
C LEU A 95 24.29 -2.96 -13.22
N ILE A 96 25.51 -3.31 -13.64
CA ILE A 96 26.49 -2.29 -13.98
C ILE A 96 26.02 -1.54 -15.24
N GLY A 97 25.68 -0.25 -15.09
CA GLY A 97 25.20 0.64 -16.14
C GLY A 97 23.73 0.48 -16.51
N SER A 98 22.95 -0.32 -15.76
CA SER A 98 21.53 -0.56 -16.05
C SER A 98 20.82 -1.22 -14.88
N TYR A 99 19.57 -1.59 -15.06
CA TYR A 99 18.80 -2.36 -14.07
C TYR A 99 17.88 -3.35 -14.78
N SER A 100 17.44 -4.35 -14.02
CA SER A 100 16.45 -5.32 -14.48
C SER A 100 15.28 -5.37 -13.51
N CYS A 101 14.07 -5.22 -14.05
CA CYS A 101 12.84 -5.40 -13.31
C CYS A 101 12.32 -6.84 -13.47
N SER A 102 11.79 -7.38 -12.38
CA SER A 102 11.07 -8.66 -12.38
C SER A 102 9.79 -8.54 -11.55
N CYS A 103 8.86 -9.45 -11.79
CA CYS A 103 7.56 -9.47 -11.14
C CYS A 103 7.40 -10.72 -10.29
N MET A 104 6.62 -10.60 -9.22
CA MET A 104 6.22 -11.72 -8.38
C MET A 104 5.27 -12.65 -9.13
N ASP A 105 5.12 -13.87 -8.61
CA ASP A 105 4.22 -14.89 -9.15
C ASP A 105 2.80 -14.33 -9.39
N GLY A 106 2.28 -14.53 -10.61
CA GLY A 106 0.96 -14.05 -11.02
C GLY A 106 0.92 -12.62 -11.56
N TYR A 107 2.07 -12.03 -11.86
CA TYR A 107 2.20 -10.75 -12.54
C TYR A 107 3.06 -10.88 -13.81
N ASP A 108 2.65 -10.19 -14.88
CA ASP A 108 3.37 -10.10 -16.14
C ASP A 108 4.13 -8.76 -16.23
N LEU A 109 5.41 -8.83 -16.64
CA LEU A 109 6.25 -7.65 -16.84
C LEU A 109 5.93 -6.98 -18.18
N ILE A 110 5.55 -5.70 -18.13
CA ILE A 110 5.23 -4.86 -19.28
C ILE A 110 5.92 -3.50 -19.08
N ASN A 111 6.99 -3.22 -19.84
CA ASN A 111 7.71 -1.93 -19.79
C ASN A 111 8.07 -1.50 -18.35
N ASN A 112 8.80 -2.35 -17.60
CA ASN A 112 9.15 -2.16 -16.18
C ASN A 112 7.99 -2.12 -15.18
N THR A 113 6.74 -2.25 -15.67
CA THR A 113 5.55 -2.35 -14.84
C THR A 113 5.05 -3.78 -14.69
N CYS A 114 4.59 -4.14 -13.49
CA CYS A 114 4.08 -5.48 -13.22
C CYS A 114 2.56 -5.47 -13.17
N ARG A 115 1.92 -6.09 -14.17
CA ARG A 115 0.47 -6.16 -14.30
C ARG A 115 -0.03 -7.51 -13.86
N ALA A 116 -1.09 -7.55 -13.04
CA ALA A 116 -1.62 -8.82 -12.55
C ALA A 116 -2.22 -9.65 -13.69
N SER A 117 -1.83 -10.93 -13.75
CA SER A 117 -2.33 -11.95 -14.66
C SER A 117 -3.65 -12.53 -14.16
N GLY A 118 -4.52 -12.96 -15.09
CA GLY A 118 -5.81 -13.56 -14.75
C GLY A 118 -6.99 -12.58 -14.93
N PRO A 119 -8.05 -12.69 -14.11
CA PRO A 119 -9.26 -11.90 -14.30
C PRO A 119 -9.01 -10.42 -14.06
N GLU A 120 -9.94 -9.58 -14.51
CA GLU A 120 -9.81 -8.16 -14.28
C GLU A 120 -9.94 -7.82 -12.78
N PRO A 121 -9.03 -6.99 -12.21
CA PRO A 121 -9.13 -6.54 -10.83
C PRO A 121 -10.43 -5.77 -10.58
N LEU A 122 -11.07 -6.06 -9.45
CA LEU A 122 -12.33 -5.46 -9.04
C LEU A 122 -12.12 -4.60 -7.80
N LEU A 123 -12.56 -3.35 -7.85
CA LEU A 123 -12.66 -2.51 -6.66
C LEU A 123 -14.08 -2.63 -6.10
N VAL A 124 -14.19 -3.09 -4.87
CA VAL A 124 -15.45 -3.20 -4.11
C VAL A 124 -15.47 -2.11 -3.06
N PHE A 125 -16.58 -1.40 -2.94
CA PHE A 125 -16.71 -0.30 -1.99
C PHE A 125 -18.13 -0.21 -1.46
N SER A 126 -18.24 0.27 -0.22
CA SER A 126 -19.52 0.64 0.37
C SER A 126 -19.80 2.12 0.13
N THR A 127 -21.03 2.40 -0.26
CA THR A 127 -21.67 3.67 0.07
C THR A 127 -22.45 3.49 1.38
N VAL A 128 -23.00 4.55 1.94
CA VAL A 128 -23.83 4.44 3.16
C VAL A 128 -24.97 3.41 3.00
N GLN A 129 -25.56 3.28 1.80
CA GLN A 129 -26.80 2.50 1.58
C GLN A 129 -26.69 1.34 0.58
N GLU A 130 -25.53 1.15 -0.03
CA GLU A 130 -25.32 0.18 -1.11
C GLU A 130 -23.88 -0.34 -1.10
N ILE A 131 -23.71 -1.60 -1.48
CA ILE A 131 -22.40 -2.18 -1.81
C ILE A 131 -22.26 -2.22 -3.32
N ARG A 132 -21.17 -1.67 -3.85
CA ARG A 132 -20.93 -1.49 -5.29
C ARG A 132 -19.58 -2.06 -5.70
N GLY A 133 -19.48 -2.40 -6.98
CA GLY A 133 -18.26 -2.89 -7.60
C GLY A 133 -17.93 -2.12 -8.87
N MET A 134 -16.65 -1.84 -9.08
CA MET A 134 -16.16 -1.29 -10.34
C MET A 134 -14.86 -1.95 -10.75
N TYR A 135 -14.82 -2.47 -11.97
CA TYR A 135 -13.62 -3.06 -12.52
C TYR A 135 -12.55 -1.99 -12.83
N LEU A 136 -11.28 -2.26 -12.49
CA LEU A 136 -10.22 -1.23 -12.54
C LEU A 136 -9.85 -0.78 -13.96
N ARG A 137 -9.93 -1.66 -14.96
CA ARG A 137 -9.46 -1.43 -16.34
C ARG A 137 -10.61 -1.00 -17.27
N THR A 138 -11.66 -1.82 -17.38
CA THR A 138 -12.87 -1.60 -18.20
C THR A 138 -13.79 -0.54 -17.62
N ARG A 139 -13.62 -0.17 -16.34
CA ARG A 139 -14.51 0.76 -15.62
C ARG A 139 -15.97 0.34 -15.62
N ARG A 140 -16.24 -0.96 -15.83
CA ARG A 140 -17.58 -1.50 -15.72
C ARG A 140 -18.04 -1.43 -14.27
N TYR A 141 -19.10 -0.67 -14.05
CA TYR A 141 -19.66 -0.38 -12.75
C TYR A 141 -20.97 -1.14 -12.53
N PHE A 142 -21.17 -1.72 -11.35
CA PHE A 142 -22.35 -2.52 -11.03
C PHE A 142 -22.69 -2.49 -9.54
N LEU A 143 -23.93 -2.85 -9.24
CA LEU A 143 -24.48 -2.94 -7.89
C LEU A 143 -24.37 -4.37 -7.38
N ILE A 144 -23.82 -4.55 -6.17
CA ILE A 144 -23.71 -5.86 -5.50
C ILE A 144 -24.90 -6.06 -4.57
N LYS A 145 -25.18 -5.05 -3.71
CA LYS A 145 -26.28 -5.10 -2.74
C LYS A 145 -26.93 -3.73 -2.58
N LYS A 146 -28.27 -3.71 -2.65
CA LYS A 146 -29.11 -2.54 -2.36
C LYS A 146 -29.71 -2.61 -0.96
N ALA A 147 -30.20 -1.46 -0.49
CA ALA A 147 -30.94 -1.33 0.77
C ALA A 147 -30.16 -1.81 2.00
N VAL A 148 -28.87 -1.49 2.02
CA VAL A 148 -28.02 -1.56 3.21
C VAL A 148 -28.39 -0.39 4.11
N LEU A 149 -28.40 -0.56 5.43
CA LEU A 149 -28.79 0.52 6.33
C LEU A 149 -27.71 1.59 6.46
N LYS A 150 -26.52 1.18 6.92
CA LYS A 150 -25.37 2.06 7.13
C LYS A 150 -24.09 1.24 7.07
N ALA A 151 -23.63 0.90 5.86
CA ALA A 151 -22.36 0.20 5.71
C ALA A 151 -21.20 1.11 6.12
N ALA A 152 -20.27 0.57 6.92
CA ALA A 152 -19.05 1.26 7.32
C ALA A 152 -17.83 0.73 6.55
N ALA A 153 -17.71 -0.57 6.41
CA ALA A 153 -16.58 -1.18 5.73
C ALA A 153 -16.96 -2.43 4.93
N VAL A 154 -16.07 -2.80 4.02
CA VAL A 154 -16.19 -3.96 3.15
C VAL A 154 -14.83 -4.65 3.04
N ASP A 155 -14.84 -5.97 2.97
CA ASP A 155 -13.68 -6.76 2.58
C ASP A 155 -14.14 -7.99 1.77
N VAL A 156 -13.24 -8.59 1.01
CA VAL A 156 -13.57 -9.67 0.07
C VAL A 156 -12.68 -10.87 0.33
N ASP A 157 -13.30 -12.04 0.49
CA ASP A 157 -12.59 -13.31 0.45
C ASP A 157 -12.11 -13.58 -0.98
N PRO A 158 -10.80 -13.56 -1.24
CA PRO A 158 -10.26 -13.76 -2.58
C PRO A 158 -10.46 -15.18 -3.12
N LEU A 159 -10.69 -16.17 -2.25
CA LEU A 159 -10.84 -17.58 -2.66
C LEU A 159 -12.26 -17.90 -3.14
N GLU A 160 -13.28 -17.37 -2.46
CA GLU A 160 -14.68 -17.63 -2.77
C GLU A 160 -15.37 -16.48 -3.52
N SER A 161 -14.66 -15.38 -3.78
CA SER A 161 -15.22 -14.16 -4.37
C SER A 161 -16.46 -13.71 -3.61
N ARG A 162 -16.34 -13.67 -2.27
CA ARG A 162 -17.44 -13.40 -1.33
C ARG A 162 -17.15 -12.12 -0.56
N VAL A 163 -18.09 -11.18 -0.62
CA VAL A 163 -18.01 -9.88 0.03
C VAL A 163 -18.56 -9.97 1.44
N TYR A 164 -17.86 -9.38 2.40
CA TYR A 164 -18.29 -9.20 3.77
C TYR A 164 -18.38 -7.71 4.07
N TRP A 165 -19.40 -7.28 4.80
CA TRP A 165 -19.54 -5.89 5.21
C TRP A 165 -20.16 -5.77 6.59
N VAL A 166 -19.86 -4.64 7.24
CA VAL A 166 -20.40 -4.28 8.55
C VAL A 166 -21.44 -3.18 8.39
N GLU A 167 -22.56 -3.32 9.08
CA GLU A 167 -23.61 -2.29 9.15
C GLU A 167 -23.73 -1.73 10.56
N ILE A 168 -23.58 -0.41 10.68
CA ILE A 168 -23.69 0.29 11.97
C ILE A 168 -25.17 0.55 12.28
N SER A 169 -25.67 -0.04 13.35
CA SER A 169 -27.03 0.20 13.84
C SER A 169 -27.07 0.16 15.37
N ASN A 170 -28.27 0.19 15.97
CA ASN A 170 -28.41 -0.06 17.42
C ASN A 170 -27.90 -1.46 17.81
N ARG A 171 -27.96 -2.42 16.88
CA ARG A 171 -27.32 -3.74 16.95
C ARG A 171 -26.52 -3.91 15.67
N SER A 172 -25.24 -3.58 15.72
CA SER A 172 -24.39 -3.64 14.52
C SER A 172 -24.22 -5.09 14.08
N SER A 173 -24.44 -5.33 12.79
CA SER A 173 -24.46 -6.67 12.19
C SER A 173 -23.37 -6.82 11.13
N VAL A 174 -22.99 -8.06 10.87
CA VAL A 174 -22.09 -8.45 9.79
C VAL A 174 -22.88 -9.25 8.77
N TYR A 175 -22.76 -8.87 7.50
CA TYR A 175 -23.44 -9.55 6.40
C TYR A 175 -22.44 -10.02 5.35
N SER A 176 -22.88 -10.96 4.53
CA SER A 176 -22.07 -11.50 3.45
C SER A 176 -22.92 -11.90 2.24
N SER A 177 -22.36 -11.75 1.04
CA SER A 177 -22.92 -12.27 -0.21
C SER A 177 -21.81 -12.49 -1.23
N LYS A 178 -22.08 -13.26 -2.29
CA LYS A 178 -21.19 -13.31 -3.44
C LYS A 178 -21.17 -11.95 -4.18
N ILE A 179 -20.16 -11.73 -5.01
CA ILE A 179 -20.02 -10.50 -5.83
C ILE A 179 -21.22 -10.29 -6.78
N ASP A 180 -21.88 -11.36 -7.21
CA ASP A 180 -23.11 -11.31 -8.02
C ASP A 180 -24.38 -11.00 -7.20
N GLY A 181 -24.25 -10.82 -5.87
CA GLY A 181 -25.35 -10.55 -4.95
C GLY A 181 -26.05 -11.80 -4.41
N ASN A 182 -25.72 -13.00 -4.90
CA ASN A 182 -26.35 -14.24 -4.47
C ASN A 182 -25.81 -14.74 -3.12
N GLY A 183 -26.57 -15.66 -2.50
CA GLY A 183 -26.15 -16.30 -1.26
C GLY A 183 -25.97 -15.31 -0.10
N PHE A 184 -26.88 -14.34 0.00
CA PHE A 184 -26.93 -13.39 1.11
C PHE A 184 -27.10 -14.12 2.45
N GLN A 185 -26.27 -13.76 3.43
CA GLN A 185 -26.30 -14.32 4.77
C GLN A 185 -26.00 -13.23 5.80
N GLU A 186 -26.70 -13.29 6.92
CA GLU A 186 -26.33 -12.58 8.15
C GLU A 186 -25.36 -13.47 8.92
N ILE A 187 -24.16 -12.96 9.18
CA ILE A 187 -23.08 -13.70 9.83
C ILE A 187 -23.10 -13.44 11.34
N LEU A 188 -23.31 -12.19 11.73
CA LEU A 188 -23.31 -11.79 13.13
C LEU A 188 -24.44 -10.79 13.37
N GLU A 189 -25.32 -11.08 14.33
CA GLU A 189 -26.46 -10.23 14.70
C GLU A 189 -26.16 -9.29 15.89
N ASN A 190 -25.13 -9.61 16.69
CA ASN A 190 -24.79 -8.90 17.92
C ASN A 190 -23.31 -9.05 18.31
N GLY A 191 -22.89 -8.31 19.34
CA GLY A 191 -21.51 -8.36 19.84
C GLY A 191 -20.59 -7.26 19.30
N LEU A 192 -21.08 -6.46 18.35
CA LEU A 192 -20.45 -5.24 17.86
C LEU A 192 -21.31 -4.02 18.23
N MET A 193 -20.66 -2.89 18.52
CA MET A 193 -21.31 -1.61 18.80
C MET A 193 -21.08 -0.62 17.66
N VAL A 194 -19.82 -0.22 17.42
CA VAL A 194 -19.47 0.66 16.29
C VAL A 194 -18.29 0.04 15.55
N PRO A 195 -18.53 -1.00 14.72
CA PRO A 195 -17.49 -1.56 13.89
C PRO A 195 -17.08 -0.54 12.82
N GLU A 196 -15.80 -0.19 12.79
CA GLU A 196 -15.26 0.78 11.83
C GLU A 196 -14.73 0.09 10.58
N ASP A 197 -14.11 -1.08 10.73
CA ASP A 197 -13.49 -1.81 9.63
C ASP A 197 -13.52 -3.34 9.83
N ILE A 198 -13.36 -4.07 8.73
CA ILE A 198 -13.36 -5.54 8.66
C ILE A 198 -12.19 -6.04 7.81
N ALA A 199 -11.53 -7.11 8.25
CA ALA A 199 -10.49 -7.79 7.48
C ALA A 199 -10.70 -9.32 7.46
N VAL A 200 -10.44 -9.94 6.31
CA VAL A 200 -10.71 -11.34 6.01
C VAL A 200 -9.41 -12.15 6.05
N ASP A 201 -9.36 -13.14 6.94
CA ASP A 201 -8.36 -14.19 6.91
C ASP A 201 -8.86 -15.34 6.02
N TYR A 202 -8.45 -15.30 4.76
CA TYR A 202 -8.79 -16.33 3.77
C TYR A 202 -8.10 -17.68 4.03
N VAL A 203 -7.05 -17.73 4.87
CA VAL A 203 -6.27 -18.94 5.16
C VAL A 203 -6.92 -19.74 6.27
N ALA A 204 -7.13 -19.15 7.46
CA ALA A 204 -7.76 -19.85 8.59
C ALA A 204 -9.28 -19.60 8.71
N ARG A 205 -9.88 -18.87 7.76
CA ARG A 205 -11.34 -18.66 7.62
C ARG A 205 -11.94 -17.90 8.82
N ASN A 206 -11.29 -16.79 9.19
CA ASN A 206 -11.73 -15.89 10.27
C ASN A 206 -11.97 -14.47 9.73
N LEU A 207 -12.74 -13.68 10.49
CA LEU A 207 -12.99 -12.26 10.26
C LEU A 207 -12.41 -11.45 11.42
N TYR A 208 -11.78 -10.33 11.12
CA TYR A 208 -11.14 -9.44 12.08
C TYR A 208 -11.81 -8.08 12.04
N PHE A 209 -11.98 -7.44 13.20
CA PHE A 209 -12.75 -6.21 13.32
C PHE A 209 -12.08 -5.20 14.25
N THR A 210 -12.26 -3.93 13.92
CA THR A 210 -12.07 -2.79 14.82
C THR A 210 -13.43 -2.31 15.32
N ASP A 211 -13.60 -2.20 16.64
CA ASP A 211 -14.83 -1.65 17.23
C ASP A 211 -14.49 -0.43 18.08
N SER A 212 -14.85 0.76 17.59
CA SER A 212 -14.60 2.03 18.27
C SER A 212 -15.56 2.30 19.42
N GLY A 213 -16.75 1.69 19.40
CA GLY A 213 -17.74 1.78 20.47
C GLY A 213 -17.35 0.94 21.68
N LEU A 214 -16.92 -0.30 21.46
CA LEU A 214 -16.44 -1.23 22.51
C LEU A 214 -14.94 -1.10 22.80
N LYS A 215 -14.23 -0.25 22.04
CA LYS A 215 -12.80 0.04 22.20
C LYS A 215 -11.93 -1.22 22.16
N GLN A 216 -12.11 -2.02 21.12
CA GLN A 216 -11.45 -3.33 21.03
C GLN A 216 -11.12 -3.74 19.60
N ILE A 217 -10.15 -4.64 19.48
CA ILE A 217 -9.86 -5.42 18.28
C ILE A 217 -10.25 -6.86 18.57
N LEU A 218 -11.01 -7.48 17.66
CA LEU A 218 -11.53 -8.83 17.85
C LEU A 218 -11.44 -9.66 16.56
N ALA A 219 -11.42 -10.98 16.73
CA ALA A 219 -11.56 -11.94 15.65
C ALA A 219 -12.81 -12.78 15.88
N CYS A 220 -13.53 -13.10 14.82
CA CYS A 220 -14.66 -14.03 14.83
C CYS A 220 -14.46 -15.08 13.76
N LYS A 221 -15.09 -16.24 13.92
CA LYS A 221 -15.20 -17.21 12.83
C LYS A 221 -16.02 -16.61 11.68
N MET A 222 -15.75 -17.03 10.45
CA MET A 222 -16.52 -16.61 9.28
C MET A 222 -18.02 -16.98 9.33
N ASP A 223 -18.40 -17.95 10.15
CA ASP A 223 -19.80 -18.34 10.39
C ASP A 223 -20.45 -17.60 11.57
N GLY A 224 -19.71 -16.69 12.24
CA GLY A 224 -20.19 -15.94 13.39
C GLY A 224 -20.37 -16.74 14.68
N SER A 225 -20.07 -18.05 14.68
CA SER A 225 -20.36 -18.95 15.81
C SER A 225 -19.57 -18.61 17.08
N MET A 226 -18.44 -17.92 16.94
CA MET A 226 -17.60 -17.52 18.07
C MET A 226 -16.76 -16.30 17.72
N CYS A 227 -16.64 -15.38 18.69
CA CYS A 227 -15.73 -14.25 18.66
C CYS A 227 -14.78 -14.26 19.87
N HIS A 228 -13.59 -13.71 19.68
CA HIS A 228 -12.55 -13.56 20.69
C HIS A 228 -11.91 -12.17 20.62
N VAL A 229 -11.82 -11.50 21.78
CA VAL A 229 -11.21 -10.16 21.88
C VAL A 229 -9.70 -10.29 21.95
N LEU A 230 -8.98 -9.73 20.97
CA LEU A 230 -7.53 -9.76 20.88
C LEU A 230 -6.90 -8.64 21.70
N HIS A 231 -7.39 -7.41 21.52
CA HIS A 231 -6.85 -6.23 22.18
C HIS A 231 -7.98 -5.37 22.75
N LYS A 232 -7.92 -5.09 24.06
CA LYS A 232 -8.85 -4.17 24.75
C LYS A 232 -8.12 -3.08 25.55
N ARG A 233 -6.90 -3.36 25.99
CA ARG A 233 -6.07 -2.38 26.71
C ARG A 233 -5.42 -1.44 25.69
N ASN A 234 -5.37 -0.14 25.99
CA ASN A 234 -4.75 0.88 25.12
C ASN A 234 -5.28 0.85 23.69
N VAL A 235 -6.60 0.69 23.55
CA VAL A 235 -7.36 0.84 22.31
C VAL A 235 -8.48 1.81 22.66
N GLN A 236 -8.63 2.90 21.91
CA GLN A 236 -9.60 3.95 22.22
C GLN A 236 -10.50 4.26 21.04
N LYS A 237 -9.92 4.52 19.87
CA LYS A 237 -10.67 4.74 18.62
C LYS A 237 -9.99 4.01 17.47
N PRO A 238 -9.99 2.66 17.50
CA PRO A 238 -9.48 1.87 16.40
C PRO A 238 -10.30 2.17 15.14
N ARG A 239 -9.66 2.30 13.98
CA ARG A 239 -10.35 2.58 12.71
C ARG A 239 -10.09 1.51 11.66
N ALA A 240 -9.02 1.60 10.88
CA ALA A 240 -8.76 0.62 9.83
C ALA A 240 -8.03 -0.61 10.37
N ILE A 241 -8.22 -1.74 9.70
CA ILE A 241 -7.62 -3.03 10.04
C ILE A 241 -7.19 -3.77 8.76
N ALA A 242 -6.02 -4.40 8.82
CA ALA A 242 -5.49 -5.21 7.72
C ALA A 242 -4.77 -6.44 8.28
N VAL A 243 -4.95 -7.59 7.64
CA VAL A 243 -4.33 -8.85 8.02
C VAL A 243 -3.35 -9.30 6.94
N ASP A 244 -2.29 -9.98 7.37
CA ASP A 244 -1.35 -10.70 6.52
C ASP A 244 -1.31 -12.17 6.94
N PRO A 245 -2.23 -13.02 6.43
CA PRO A 245 -2.36 -14.41 6.85
C PRO A 245 -1.10 -15.26 6.63
N PRO A 246 -0.36 -15.15 5.50
CA PRO A 246 0.92 -15.85 5.34
C PRO A 246 1.95 -15.57 6.44
N GLU A 247 2.02 -14.33 6.94
CA GLU A 247 2.96 -13.92 7.99
C GLU A 247 2.38 -14.05 9.41
N GLY A 248 1.06 -14.27 9.53
CA GLY A 248 0.34 -14.29 10.80
C GLY A 248 0.31 -12.92 11.49
N LEU A 249 0.31 -11.83 10.74
CA LEU A 249 0.40 -10.46 11.25
C LEU A 249 -0.91 -9.68 11.07
N LEU A 250 -1.20 -8.83 12.05
CA LEU A 250 -2.37 -7.97 12.13
C LEU A 250 -1.92 -6.52 12.30
N TYR A 251 -2.50 -5.61 11.54
CA TYR A 251 -2.23 -4.18 11.57
C TYR A 251 -3.53 -3.42 11.80
N TRP A 252 -3.46 -2.34 12.59
CA TRP A 252 -4.60 -1.44 12.73
C TRP A 252 -4.15 -0.01 13.02
N SER A 253 -5.04 0.94 12.74
CA SER A 253 -4.88 2.34 13.14
C SER A 253 -5.77 2.69 14.33
N ASP A 254 -5.31 3.60 15.17
CA ASP A 254 -6.12 4.25 16.21
C ASP A 254 -5.90 5.76 16.14
N TRP A 255 -6.97 6.55 16.27
CA TRP A 255 -6.93 8.01 16.08
C TRP A 255 -7.30 8.82 17.31
N ALA A 256 -7.50 8.19 18.48
CA ALA A 256 -7.69 8.96 19.71
C ALA A 256 -6.39 9.68 20.10
N ASN A 257 -6.47 10.85 20.72
CA ASN A 257 -5.29 11.67 21.01
C ASN A 257 -4.21 10.92 21.81
N GLU A 258 -4.59 10.04 22.73
CA GLU A 258 -3.67 9.28 23.60
C GLU A 258 -3.12 8.01 22.93
N THR A 259 -3.80 7.48 21.93
CA THR A 259 -3.45 6.23 21.23
C THR A 259 -3.22 6.42 19.73
N ALA A 260 -3.11 7.66 19.26
CA ALA A 260 -2.92 8.00 17.86
C ALA A 260 -1.69 7.29 17.30
N GLY A 261 -1.89 6.41 16.33
CA GLY A 261 -0.80 5.61 15.80
C GLY A 261 -1.21 4.43 14.95
N ILE A 262 -0.19 3.76 14.43
CA ILE A 262 -0.30 2.50 13.70
C ILE A 262 0.31 1.41 14.56
N TYR A 263 -0.38 0.29 14.69
CA TYR A 263 -0.01 -0.82 15.55
C TYR A 263 0.12 -2.11 14.75
N ARG A 264 0.95 -3.02 15.26
CA ARG A 264 1.13 -4.36 14.72
C ARG A 264 1.05 -5.39 15.84
N SER A 265 0.41 -6.52 15.60
CA SER A 265 0.47 -7.70 16.46
C SER A 265 0.47 -8.98 15.63
N GLY A 266 0.57 -10.14 16.28
CA GLY A 266 0.13 -11.38 15.68
C GLY A 266 -1.37 -11.40 15.48
N MET A 267 -1.84 -12.18 14.51
CA MET A 267 -3.25 -12.45 14.26
C MET A 267 -3.94 -13.22 15.40
N ASP A 268 -3.16 -13.82 16.30
CA ASP A 268 -3.62 -14.39 17.57
C ASP A 268 -3.61 -13.39 18.75
N GLY A 269 -3.27 -12.13 18.50
CA GLY A 269 -3.15 -11.08 19.51
C GLY A 269 -1.79 -11.04 20.24
N SER A 270 -0.86 -11.94 19.92
CA SER A 270 0.48 -11.95 20.52
C SER A 270 1.37 -10.81 20.00
N ARG A 271 2.53 -10.57 20.65
CA ARG A 271 3.61 -9.70 20.16
C ARG A 271 3.17 -8.29 19.67
N ARG A 272 2.24 -7.66 20.39
CA ARG A 272 1.81 -6.29 20.06
C ARG A 272 2.98 -5.31 20.18
N ILE A 273 3.15 -4.49 19.14
CA ILE A 273 4.07 -3.36 19.11
C ILE A 273 3.37 -2.11 18.55
N THR A 274 3.91 -0.94 18.90
CA THR A 274 3.55 0.33 18.26
C THR A 274 4.51 0.55 17.09
N LEU A 275 3.98 0.58 15.88
CA LEU A 275 4.77 0.75 14.66
C LEU A 275 5.03 2.24 14.37
N VAL A 276 4.01 3.07 14.57
CA VAL A 276 4.12 4.53 14.40
C VAL A 276 3.36 5.23 15.53
N SER A 277 4.02 6.17 16.22
CA SER A 277 3.43 7.00 17.29
C SER A 277 3.76 8.49 17.20
N LYS A 278 4.74 8.87 16.39
CA LYS A 278 5.14 10.27 16.19
C LYS A 278 4.53 10.81 14.91
N ASP A 279 4.17 12.09 14.90
CA ASP A 279 3.65 12.77 13.69
C ASP A 279 2.49 12.01 13.03
N VAL A 280 1.58 11.50 13.85
CA VAL A 280 0.33 10.84 13.44
C VAL A 280 -0.79 11.44 14.28
N LYS A 281 -1.92 11.71 13.63
CA LYS A 281 -3.08 12.37 14.24
C LYS A 281 -4.36 11.60 13.96
N TRP A 282 -4.82 11.55 12.72
CA TRP A 282 -6.03 10.81 12.34
C TRP A 282 -5.73 9.76 11.26
N PRO A 283 -5.00 8.67 11.59
CA PRO A 283 -4.70 7.60 10.66
C PRO A 283 -5.98 6.81 10.36
N ASN A 284 -6.60 7.08 9.21
CA ASN A 284 -7.95 6.60 8.96
C ASN A 284 -8.01 5.27 8.22
N GLY A 285 -7.38 5.20 7.04
CA GLY A 285 -7.30 4.00 6.21
C GLY A 285 -5.88 3.44 6.21
N ILE A 286 -5.73 2.12 6.16
CA ILE A 286 -4.44 1.44 5.99
C ILE A 286 -4.52 0.42 4.85
N ALA A 287 -3.41 0.20 4.15
CA ALA A 287 -3.32 -0.81 3.09
C ALA A 287 -1.92 -1.46 3.08
N ILE A 288 -1.87 -2.78 2.91
CA ILE A 288 -0.60 -3.52 2.83
C ILE A 288 -0.27 -3.76 1.36
N ASP A 289 0.91 -3.31 0.93
CA ASP A 289 1.50 -3.67 -0.34
C ASP A 289 2.56 -4.75 -0.13
N HIS A 290 2.19 -6.00 -0.38
CA HIS A 290 3.09 -7.14 -0.29
C HIS A 290 4.18 -7.13 -1.37
N SER A 291 3.98 -6.41 -2.48
CA SER A 291 4.95 -6.38 -3.57
C SER A 291 6.18 -5.55 -3.28
N THR A 292 6.01 -4.54 -2.43
CA THR A 292 7.08 -3.63 -2.01
C THR A 292 7.37 -3.70 -0.51
N ASN A 293 6.71 -4.61 0.21
CA ASN A 293 6.77 -4.76 1.67
C ASN A 293 6.51 -3.43 2.41
N ARG A 294 5.40 -2.76 2.08
CA ARG A 294 5.02 -1.47 2.66
C ARG A 294 3.62 -1.51 3.26
N LEU A 295 3.46 -0.81 4.37
CA LEU A 295 2.16 -0.47 4.93
C LEU A 295 1.90 1.01 4.66
N TYR A 296 0.88 1.30 3.87
CA TYR A 296 0.41 2.66 3.60
C TYR A 296 -0.69 3.05 4.60
N TRP A 297 -0.76 4.33 4.95
CA TRP A 297 -1.91 4.89 5.66
C TRP A 297 -2.21 6.33 5.21
N ALA A 298 -3.47 6.73 5.35
CA ALA A 298 -3.92 8.09 5.07
C ALA A 298 -4.29 8.80 6.37
N ASP A 299 -3.66 9.96 6.63
CA ASP A 299 -3.93 10.78 7.83
C ASP A 299 -4.80 11.98 7.48
N ALA A 300 -6.04 11.99 7.97
CA ALA A 300 -7.02 13.02 7.63
C ALA A 300 -6.76 14.38 8.29
N ASN A 301 -6.02 14.42 9.41
CA ASN A 301 -5.68 15.68 10.05
C ASN A 301 -4.44 16.29 9.41
N ARG A 302 -3.45 15.46 9.11
CA ARG A 302 -2.19 15.89 8.45
C ARG A 302 -2.35 16.12 6.95
N GLN A 303 -3.44 15.61 6.36
CA GLN A 303 -3.70 15.70 4.92
C GLN A 303 -2.63 14.99 4.07
N THR A 304 -2.08 13.89 4.59
CA THR A 304 -1.00 13.13 3.96
C THR A 304 -1.38 11.67 3.74
N ILE A 305 -0.79 11.07 2.71
CA ILE A 305 -0.60 9.62 2.64
C ILE A 305 0.86 9.34 2.96
N GLU A 306 1.11 8.34 3.77
CA GLU A 306 2.44 7.93 4.20
C GLU A 306 2.57 6.41 4.08
N TYR A 307 3.81 5.92 4.04
CA TYR A 307 4.08 4.50 4.19
C TYR A 307 5.23 4.24 5.15
N ILE A 308 5.26 3.03 5.67
CA ILE A 308 6.39 2.47 6.39
C ILE A 308 6.71 1.08 5.84
N THR A 309 7.98 0.70 5.76
CA THR A 309 8.35 -0.68 5.43
C THR A 309 7.81 -1.63 6.51
N LEU A 310 7.43 -2.85 6.14
CA LEU A 310 6.85 -3.82 7.07
C LEU A 310 7.82 -4.23 8.19
N ASP A 311 9.13 -4.05 7.99
CA ASP A 311 10.15 -4.21 9.03
C ASP A 311 10.24 -3.02 10.01
N GLY A 312 9.55 -1.92 9.72
CA GLY A 312 9.44 -0.71 10.54
C GLY A 312 10.60 0.26 10.42
N LYS A 313 11.54 0.07 9.48
CA LYS A 313 12.77 0.86 9.40
C LYS A 313 12.65 2.15 8.60
N THR A 314 11.89 2.14 7.51
CA THR A 314 11.83 3.26 6.57
C THR A 314 10.42 3.80 6.50
N ARG A 315 10.22 5.03 6.97
CA ARG A 315 8.97 5.79 6.86
C ARG A 315 9.14 6.93 5.87
N LYS A 316 8.18 7.13 4.98
CA LYS A 316 8.16 8.22 4.00
C LYS A 316 6.78 8.82 3.86
N VAL A 317 6.74 10.14 3.70
CA VAL A 317 5.53 10.90 3.37
C VAL A 317 5.44 11.05 1.86
N LEU A 318 4.28 10.80 1.28
CA LEU A 318 3.99 11.07 -0.12
C LEU A 318 3.61 12.55 -0.27
N SER A 319 4.60 13.44 -0.22
CA SER A 319 4.40 14.89 -0.07
C SER A 319 3.60 15.56 -1.19
N GLU A 320 3.54 14.97 -2.38
CA GLU A 320 2.77 15.52 -3.52
C GLU A 320 1.29 15.10 -3.50
N THR A 321 0.92 14.11 -2.67
CA THR A 321 -0.49 13.73 -2.45
C THR A 321 -1.11 14.53 -1.31
N LYS A 322 -2.01 15.45 -1.65
CA LYS A 322 -2.87 16.13 -0.69
C LYS A 322 -4.24 15.46 -0.62
N VAL A 323 -4.53 14.84 0.51
CA VAL A 323 -5.86 14.26 0.82
C VAL A 323 -6.61 15.19 1.76
N PHE A 324 -7.94 15.19 1.74
CA PHE A 324 -8.74 16.12 2.54
C PHE A 324 -9.35 15.45 3.77
N HIS A 325 -10.15 14.42 3.55
CA HIS A 325 -10.74 13.62 4.62
C HIS A 325 -10.83 12.15 4.21
N PRO A 326 -9.68 11.47 4.04
CA PRO A 326 -9.63 10.07 3.64
C PRO A 326 -10.31 9.19 4.69
N TYR A 327 -11.08 8.20 4.24
CA TYR A 327 -11.73 7.22 5.13
C TYR A 327 -11.09 5.84 5.01
N SER A 328 -11.06 5.26 3.81
CA SER A 328 -10.47 3.94 3.51
C SER A 328 -9.35 4.08 2.49
N LEU A 329 -8.39 3.17 2.51
CA LEU A 329 -7.25 3.13 1.59
C LEU A 329 -7.07 1.70 1.07
N ALA A 330 -6.77 1.54 -0.21
CA ALA A 330 -6.38 0.30 -0.84
C ALA A 330 -5.20 0.54 -1.80
N VAL A 331 -4.44 -0.52 -2.09
CA VAL A 331 -3.31 -0.50 -3.01
C VAL A 331 -3.42 -1.69 -3.96
N PHE A 332 -3.17 -1.45 -5.25
CA PHE A 332 -3.10 -2.51 -6.23
C PHE A 332 -2.25 -2.10 -7.42
N GLU A 333 -1.36 -3.01 -7.87
CA GLU A 333 -0.32 -2.70 -8.86
C GLU A 333 0.43 -1.42 -8.43
N ASP A 334 0.47 -0.40 -9.28
CA ASP A 334 1.18 0.86 -9.02
C ASP A 334 0.28 1.96 -8.47
N ASN A 335 -0.98 1.68 -8.17
CA ASN A 335 -1.95 2.69 -7.79
C ASN A 335 -2.43 2.54 -6.34
N LEU A 336 -2.58 3.69 -5.70
CA LEU A 336 -3.35 3.85 -4.47
C LEU A 336 -4.77 4.25 -4.81
N TYR A 337 -5.71 3.82 -3.97
CA TYR A 337 -7.13 4.09 -4.08
C TYR A 337 -7.66 4.48 -2.71
N TRP A 338 -8.33 5.63 -2.57
CA TRP A 338 -8.91 6.01 -1.28
C TRP A 338 -10.27 6.66 -1.46
N SER A 339 -11.13 6.48 -0.47
CA SER A 339 -12.37 7.23 -0.34
C SER A 339 -12.12 8.51 0.44
N ASP A 340 -12.64 9.64 -0.04
CA ASP A 340 -12.52 10.93 0.63
C ASP A 340 -13.90 11.57 0.86
N TRP A 341 -14.18 11.87 2.13
CA TRP A 341 -15.48 12.39 2.55
C TRP A 341 -15.68 13.86 2.22
N HIS A 342 -14.61 14.62 2.02
CA HIS A 342 -14.71 16.03 1.65
C HIS A 342 -15.04 16.17 0.15
N THR A 343 -14.42 15.36 -0.69
CA THR A 343 -14.62 15.40 -2.16
C THR A 343 -15.77 14.53 -2.65
N PHE A 344 -16.33 13.67 -1.78
CA PHE A 344 -17.37 12.68 -2.11
C PHE A 344 -16.95 11.77 -3.28
N SER A 345 -15.66 11.45 -3.34
CA SER A 345 -15.08 10.65 -4.42
C SER A 345 -14.23 9.51 -3.89
N LEU A 346 -14.04 8.53 -4.77
CA LEU A 346 -12.95 7.60 -4.68
C LEU A 346 -11.87 8.14 -5.62
N ASP A 347 -10.71 8.45 -5.05
CA ASP A 347 -9.59 9.04 -5.77
C ASP A 347 -8.45 8.02 -5.92
N THR A 348 -7.58 8.27 -6.89
CA THR A 348 -6.45 7.40 -7.19
C THR A 348 -5.22 8.18 -7.65
N CYS A 349 -4.04 7.68 -7.31
CA CYS A 349 -2.77 8.19 -7.79
C CYS A 349 -1.73 7.06 -7.91
N ASP A 350 -0.71 7.31 -8.71
CA ASP A 350 0.48 6.45 -8.78
C ASP A 350 1.26 6.52 -7.46
N LYS A 351 1.61 5.35 -6.91
CA LYS A 351 2.20 5.19 -5.57
C LYS A 351 3.67 5.63 -5.49
N PHE A 352 4.34 5.87 -6.63
CA PHE A 352 5.76 6.23 -6.69
C PHE A 352 5.95 7.72 -6.99
N THR A 353 5.28 8.22 -8.02
CA THR A 353 5.41 9.59 -8.51
C THR A 353 4.50 10.53 -7.75
N THR A 354 3.28 10.11 -7.40
CA THR A 354 2.29 10.88 -6.62
C THR A 354 1.87 12.23 -7.24
N ARG A 355 2.31 12.55 -8.46
CA ARG A 355 2.18 13.87 -9.12
C ARG A 355 0.76 14.26 -9.53
N LYS A 356 -0.12 13.28 -9.75
CA LYS A 356 -1.46 13.52 -10.29
C LYS A 356 -2.50 12.66 -9.60
N ILE A 357 -3.33 13.31 -8.80
CA ILE A 357 -4.54 12.72 -8.23
C ILE A 357 -5.64 12.76 -9.28
N ASN A 358 -6.24 11.61 -9.58
CA ASN A 358 -7.39 11.50 -10.46
C ASN A 358 -8.60 11.00 -9.67
N VAL A 359 -9.78 11.46 -10.04
CA VAL A 359 -11.03 10.91 -9.52
C VAL A 359 -11.27 9.57 -10.21
N PHE A 360 -11.35 8.49 -9.43
CA PHE A 360 -11.65 7.15 -9.93
C PHE A 360 -13.16 6.97 -10.14
N THR A 361 -13.99 7.36 -9.16
CA THR A 361 -15.46 7.45 -9.28
C THR A 361 -16.04 8.45 -8.29
N LYS A 362 -17.28 8.89 -8.53
CA LYS A 362 -18.07 9.73 -7.62
C LYS A 362 -19.44 9.11 -7.40
N GLU A 363 -19.94 9.28 -6.18
CA GLU A 363 -21.32 8.93 -5.84
C GLU A 363 -22.07 10.22 -5.53
N ASN A 364 -23.14 10.51 -6.28
CA ASN A 364 -23.87 11.79 -6.25
C ASN A 364 -24.28 12.22 -4.83
N GLY A 365 -23.43 13.00 -4.16
CA GLY A 365 -23.62 13.48 -2.79
C GLY A 365 -23.59 12.39 -1.71
N LYS A 366 -23.14 11.17 -2.02
CA LYS A 366 -23.04 10.07 -1.04
C LYS A 366 -21.59 9.86 -0.62
N HIS A 367 -21.37 9.66 0.67
CA HIS A 367 -20.04 9.25 1.16
C HIS A 367 -19.73 7.81 0.72
N ILE A 368 -18.55 7.64 0.16
CA ILE A 368 -17.91 6.34 -0.01
C ILE A 368 -17.18 6.02 1.28
N MET A 369 -17.38 4.83 1.79
CA MET A 369 -16.90 4.36 3.08
C MET A 369 -15.71 3.41 2.84
N GLY A 370 -15.83 2.13 3.21
CA GLY A 370 -14.81 1.12 2.94
C GLY A 370 -14.53 0.92 1.46
N VAL A 371 -13.26 0.68 1.13
CA VAL A 371 -12.75 0.41 -0.22
C VAL A 371 -11.79 -0.76 -0.14
N HIS A 372 -12.00 -1.78 -0.96
CA HIS A 372 -11.15 -2.95 -1.06
C HIS A 372 -10.91 -3.33 -2.54
N VAL A 373 -9.71 -3.79 -2.87
CA VAL A 373 -9.40 -4.32 -4.21
C VAL A 373 -9.35 -5.84 -4.14
N HIS A 374 -10.22 -6.50 -4.91
CA HIS A 374 -10.28 -7.94 -5.07
C HIS A 374 -9.56 -8.38 -6.35
N HIS A 375 -8.59 -9.28 -6.19
CA HIS A 375 -7.96 -10.01 -7.29
C HIS A 375 -7.35 -11.32 -6.75
N PRO A 376 -7.40 -12.46 -7.49
CA PRO A 376 -6.85 -13.74 -7.01
C PRO A 376 -5.37 -13.70 -6.62
N VAL A 377 -4.56 -12.85 -7.26
CA VAL A 377 -3.13 -12.70 -6.94
C VAL A 377 -2.86 -12.23 -5.50
N LEU A 378 -3.84 -11.59 -4.86
CA LEU A 378 -3.73 -11.13 -3.47
C LEU A 378 -3.82 -12.30 -2.48
N ALA A 379 -4.39 -13.45 -2.89
CA ALA A 379 -4.37 -14.69 -2.13
C ALA A 379 -3.03 -15.40 -2.27
N ARG A 380 -1.99 -14.88 -1.60
CA ARG A 380 -0.66 -15.50 -1.57
C ARG A 380 -0.77 -16.92 -1.00
N LYS A 381 -0.05 -17.86 -1.62
CA LYS A 381 -0.03 -19.26 -1.15
C LYS A 381 0.53 -19.31 0.27
N ALA A 382 -0.24 -19.89 1.19
CA ALA A 382 0.15 -20.08 2.58
C ALA A 382 -0.35 -21.43 3.09
N SER A 383 0.43 -22.08 3.94
CA SER A 383 -0.03 -23.24 4.69
C SER A 383 -0.97 -22.81 5.79
N ASN A 384 -2.11 -23.48 5.95
CA ASN A 384 -3.01 -23.23 7.08
C ASN A 384 -2.58 -24.07 8.30
N PRO A 385 -1.96 -23.46 9.34
CA PRO A 385 -1.52 -24.19 10.52
C PRO A 385 -2.70 -24.67 11.39
N CYS A 386 -3.91 -24.14 11.18
CA CYS A 386 -5.13 -24.54 11.88
C CYS A 386 -5.79 -25.80 11.31
N TRP A 387 -5.49 -26.19 10.06
CA TRP A 387 -6.13 -27.36 9.43
C TRP A 387 -5.77 -28.68 10.11
N SER A 388 -4.49 -28.86 10.45
CA SER A 388 -3.97 -30.08 11.08
C SER A 388 -4.05 -30.06 12.61
N ASN A 389 -4.38 -28.91 13.21
CA ASN A 389 -4.34 -28.71 14.65
C ASN A 389 -5.74 -28.43 15.20
N SER A 390 -6.37 -29.46 15.75
CA SER A 390 -7.73 -29.43 16.27
C SER A 390 -7.84 -28.62 17.58
N CYS A 391 -7.95 -27.29 17.46
CA CYS A 391 -8.44 -26.45 18.54
C CYS A 391 -9.90 -26.80 18.85
N SER A 392 -10.26 -26.88 20.13
CA SER A 392 -11.63 -27.25 20.51
C SER A 392 -12.70 -26.25 20.06
N HIS A 393 -12.34 -24.98 19.91
CA HIS A 393 -13.28 -23.91 19.61
C HIS A 393 -12.81 -23.07 18.43
N MET A 394 -11.80 -22.21 18.61
CA MET A 394 -11.30 -21.32 17.56
C MET A 394 -9.78 -21.39 17.47
N CYS A 395 -9.27 -21.36 16.23
CA CYS A 395 -7.85 -21.36 15.92
C CYS A 395 -7.51 -20.07 15.18
N LEU A 396 -6.44 -19.40 15.63
CA LEU A 396 -5.90 -18.18 15.03
C LEU A 396 -4.47 -18.45 14.55
N ILE A 397 -4.11 -17.90 13.40
CA ILE A 397 -2.73 -17.94 12.90
C ILE A 397 -1.86 -17.09 13.83
N ALA A 398 -0.73 -17.64 14.26
CA ALA A 398 0.26 -16.92 15.04
C ALA A 398 1.47 -16.57 14.16
N PRO A 399 2.24 -15.53 14.50
CA PRO A 399 3.45 -15.18 13.75
C PRO A 399 4.44 -16.36 13.64
N LEU A 400 5.32 -16.31 12.65
CA LEU A 400 6.37 -17.32 12.42
C LEU A 400 5.82 -18.71 12.06
N GLY A 401 4.66 -18.76 11.37
CA GLY A 401 4.03 -20.02 10.93
C GLY A 401 3.34 -20.82 12.05
N GLY A 402 3.09 -20.19 13.20
CA GLY A 402 2.45 -20.83 14.35
C GLY A 402 0.91 -20.78 14.31
N TYR A 403 0.30 -21.34 15.35
CA TYR A 403 -1.13 -21.19 15.62
C TYR A 403 -1.40 -21.10 17.13
N SER A 404 -2.54 -20.51 17.48
CA SER A 404 -3.00 -20.37 18.85
C SER A 404 -4.47 -20.76 18.95
N CYS A 405 -4.80 -21.64 19.90
CA CYS A 405 -6.18 -21.97 20.21
C CYS A 405 -6.74 -20.98 21.23
N VAL A 406 -7.91 -20.42 20.95
CA VAL A 406 -8.60 -19.48 21.84
C VAL A 406 -9.96 -20.02 22.29
N CYS A 407 -10.36 -19.60 23.49
CA CYS A 407 -11.55 -20.10 24.17
C CYS A 407 -12.66 -19.06 24.24
N PRO A 408 -13.93 -19.50 24.30
CA PRO A 408 -15.06 -18.60 24.48
C PRO A 408 -15.01 -17.91 25.85
N PRO A 409 -15.73 -16.77 26.01
CA PRO A 409 -15.84 -16.09 27.29
C PRO A 409 -16.26 -17.04 28.42
N GLY A 410 -15.60 -16.95 29.57
CA GLY A 410 -15.85 -17.82 30.73
C GLY A 410 -15.03 -19.12 30.77
N PHE A 411 -14.36 -19.49 29.67
CA PHE A 411 -13.48 -20.66 29.61
C PHE A 411 -12.01 -20.23 29.61
N SER A 412 -11.13 -21.17 29.97
CA SER A 412 -9.68 -21.01 29.89
C SER A 412 -9.06 -22.15 29.11
N LEU A 413 -7.90 -21.88 28.51
CA LEU A 413 -7.18 -22.89 27.76
C LEU A 413 -6.55 -23.90 28.73
N SER A 414 -6.87 -25.17 28.54
CA SER A 414 -6.34 -26.26 29.36
C SER A 414 -4.82 -26.45 29.16
N HIS A 415 -4.21 -27.29 29.99
CA HIS A 415 -2.75 -27.53 29.99
C HIS A 415 -2.20 -27.98 28.64
N ASN A 416 -3.00 -28.65 27.80
CA ASN A 416 -2.59 -29.10 26.47
C ASN A 416 -2.61 -27.99 25.39
N ARG A 417 -2.98 -26.76 25.77
CA ARG A 417 -3.11 -25.58 24.89
C ARG A 417 -4.01 -25.75 23.66
N ARG A 418 -4.94 -26.72 23.70
CA ARG A 418 -5.86 -27.05 22.58
C ARG A 418 -7.32 -27.09 22.98
N LYS A 419 -7.62 -27.58 24.19
CA LYS A 419 -8.98 -27.69 24.72
C LYS A 419 -9.31 -26.57 25.68
N CYS A 420 -10.56 -26.13 25.68
CA CYS A 420 -11.09 -25.19 26.64
C CYS A 420 -11.69 -25.94 27.83
N ALA A 421 -11.38 -25.48 29.05
CA ALA A 421 -11.95 -25.97 30.29
C ALA A 421 -12.63 -24.80 31.03
N SER A 422 -13.70 -25.09 31.77
CA SER A 422 -14.32 -24.10 32.65
C SER A 422 -13.28 -23.56 33.64
N LYS A 423 -13.31 -22.26 33.88
CA LYS A 423 -12.45 -21.64 34.89
C LYS A 423 -12.71 -22.17 36.29
#